data_AF-H3G4Y4-F1
#
_entry.id   AF-H3G4Y4-F1
#
_cell.length_a   1.000
_cell.length_b   1.000
_cell.length_c   1.000
_cell.angle_alpha   90.00
_cell.angle_beta   90.00
_cell.angle_gamma   90.00
#
_symmetry.space_group_name_H-M   'P 1'
#
loop_
_entity.id
_entity.type
_entity.pdbx_description
1 polymer ?
#
loop_
_entity_poly.entity_id
_entity_poly.type
_entity_poly.pdbx_seq_one_letter_code
_entity_poly.pdbx_strand_id
1 'polypeptide(L)' 'VCLLLKSLYGLKQAPAVWNKTFHEHLAKIGFTRLNILCAIYGADGEVRMLLTVYVDDLL' A
#
# COMPACT_ATOMS: atom_id res chain seq x y z
N VAL A 1 5.37 -29.50 10.60
CA VAL A 1 5.50 -28.35 9.67
C VAL A 1 4.46 -27.32 10.07
N CYS A 2 4.86 -26.08 10.34
CA CYS A 2 3.92 -24.99 10.65
C CYS A 2 3.63 -24.18 9.38
N LEU A 3 2.35 -23.92 9.09
CA LEU A 3 1.95 -23.03 7.99
C LEU A 3 1.69 -21.63 8.53
N LEU A 4 2.27 -20.62 7.86
CA LEU A 4 1.99 -19.22 8.15
C LEU A 4 0.70 -18.79 7.44
N LEU A 5 -0.25 -18.25 8.20
CA LEU A 5 -1.51 -17.70 7.66
C LEU A 5 -1.38 -16.24 7.20
N LYS A 6 -0.38 -15.52 7.71
CA LYS A 6 -0.05 -14.14 7.36
C LYS A 6 1.45 -14.02 7.12
N SER A 7 1.83 -13.03 6.33
CA SER A 7 3.24 -12.73 6.11
C SER A 7 3.86 -12.19 7.40
N LEU A 8 4.94 -12.82 7.85
CA LEU A 8 5.66 -12.40 9.05
C LEU A 8 6.69 -11.33 8.68
N TYR A 9 6.79 -10.28 9.49
CA TYR A 9 7.80 -9.25 9.30
C TYR A 9 9.22 -9.85 9.30
N GLY A 10 10.11 -9.31 8.47
CA GLY A 10 11.47 -9.84 8.30
C GLY A 10 11.61 -10.99 7.29
N LEU A 11 10.51 -11.58 6.81
CA LEU A 11 10.58 -12.49 5.66
C LEU A 11 10.80 -11.69 4.37
N LYS A 12 11.59 -12.24 3.43
CA LYS A 12 11.89 -11.60 2.15
C LYS A 12 10.63 -11.20 1.36
N GLN A 13 9.56 -11.99 1.46
CA GLN A 13 8.28 -11.73 0.79
C GLN A 13 7.36 -10.75 1.54
N ALA A 14 7.65 -10.44 2.81
CA ALA A 14 6.76 -9.62 3.63
C ALA A 14 6.49 -8.22 3.07
N PRO A 15 7.50 -7.47 2.57
CA PRO A 15 7.26 -6.16 1.98
C PRO A 15 6.37 -6.20 0.73
N ALA A 16 6.54 -7.24 -0.10
CA ALA A 16 5.74 -7.41 -1.32
C ALA A 16 4.27 -7.73 -1.01
N VAL A 17 4.03 -8.62 -0.04
CA VAL A 17 2.66 -8.94 0.43
C VAL A 17 2.03 -7.70 1.05
N TRP A 18 2.76 -6.98 1.90
CA TRP A 18 2.29 -5.74 2.53
C TRP A 18 1.89 -4.69 1.49
N ASN A 19 2.77 -4.37 0.53
CA ASN A 19 2.49 -3.36 -0.49
C ASN A 19 1.27 -3.74 -1.35
N LYS A 20 1.13 -5.02 -1.71
CA LYS A 20 -0.06 -5.50 -2.44
C LYS A 20 -1.34 -5.32 -1.63
N THR A 21 -1.35 -5.76 -0.38
CA THR A 21 -2.52 -5.63 0.51
C THR A 21 -2.87 -4.16 0.75
N PHE A 22 -1.87 -3.30 0.93
CA PHE A 22 -2.07 -1.87 1.12
C PHE A 22 -2.64 -1.19 -0.13
N HIS A 23 -2.08 -1.49 -1.30
CA HIS A 23 -2.60 -1.00 -2.58
C HIS A 23 -4.06 -1.39 -2.82
N GLU A 24 -4.41 -2.66 -2.61
CA GLU A 24 -5.78 -3.15 -2.75
C GLU A 24 -6.74 -2.46 -1.78
N HIS A 25 -6.28 -2.12 -0.57
CA HIS A 25 -7.08 -1.38 0.39
C HIS A 25 -7.31 0.07 -0.05
N LEU A 26 -6.25 0.78 -0.44
CA LEU A 26 -6.33 2.15 -0.94
C LEU A 26 -7.21 2.28 -2.18
N ALA A 27 -7.11 1.34 -3.12
CA ALA A 27 -7.96 1.31 -4.30
C ALA A 27 -9.45 1.17 -3.94
N LYS A 28 -9.78 0.34 -2.93
CA LYS A 28 -11.17 0.17 -2.47
C LYS A 28 -11.77 1.42 -1.84
N ILE A 29 -10.95 2.26 -1.21
CA ILE A 29 -11.39 3.51 -0.59
C ILE A 29 -11.27 4.72 -1.54
N GLY A 30 -10.98 4.49 -2.83
CA GLY A 30 -11.04 5.52 -3.88
C GLY A 30 -9.71 6.19 -4.24
N PHE A 31 -8.59 5.72 -3.68
CA PHE A 31 -7.26 6.22 -4.08
C PHE A 31 -6.76 5.53 -5.35
N THR A 32 -6.14 6.30 -6.23
CA THR A 32 -5.49 5.83 -7.45
C THR A 32 -3.99 6.01 -7.34
N ARG A 33 -3.23 4.94 -7.64
CA ARG A 33 -1.76 4.98 -7.64
C ARG A 33 -1.25 5.69 -8.89
N LEU A 34 -0.27 6.57 -8.74
CA LEU A 34 0.41 7.18 -9.88
C LEU A 34 1.32 6.15 -10.58
N ASN A 35 1.18 6.02 -11.90
CA ASN A 35 1.96 5.06 -12.69
C ASN A 35 3.47 5.36 -12.69
N ILE A 36 3.86 6.62 -12.52
CA ILE A 36 5.25 7.06 -12.52
C ILE A 36 5.90 6.83 -11.15
N LEU A 37 5.09 6.86 -10.08
CA LEU A 37 5.56 6.80 -8.70
C LEU A 37 4.64 5.87 -7.90
N CYS A 38 5.00 4.59 -7.84
CA CYS A 38 4.23 3.55 -7.14
C CYS A 38 4.00 3.79 -5.64
N ALA A 39 4.73 4.75 -5.06
CA ALA A 39 4.60 5.19 -3.68
C ALA A 39 3.60 6.35 -3.49
N ILE A 40 3.04 6.92 -4.56
CA ILE A 40 2.13 8.06 -4.48
C ILE A 40 0.72 7.65 -4.92
N TYR A 41 -0.24 8.06 -4.11
CA TYR A 41 -1.66 7.84 -4.31
C TYR A 41 -2.39 9.18 -4.31
N GLY A 42 -3.33 9.33 -5.24
CA GLY A 42 -4.23 10.49 -5.30
C GLY A 42 -5.66 10.04 -5.09
N ALA A 43 -6.44 10.83 -4.36
CA ALA A 43 -7.89 10.71 -4.33
C ALA A 43 -8.49 12.08 -4.69
N ASP A 44 -9.40 12.07 -5.67
CA ASP A 44 -10.10 13.27 -6.11
C ASP A 44 -11.51 13.28 -5.47
N GLY A 45 -11.90 14.44 -4.92
CA GLY A 45 -13.15 14.69 -4.20
C GLY A 45 -13.35 16.21 -4.04
N GLU A 46 -14.12 16.66 -3.03
CA GLU A 46 -14.21 18.11 -2.75
C GLU A 46 -12.85 18.73 -2.35
N VAL A 47 -12.00 17.93 -1.72
CA VAL A 47 -10.61 18.25 -1.44
C VAL A 47 -9.73 17.20 -2.09
N ARG A 48 -8.69 17.64 -2.79
CA ARG A 48 -7.70 16.75 -3.40
C ARG A 48 -6.73 16.24 -2.34
N MET A 49 -6.63 14.93 -2.19
CA MET A 49 -5.69 14.30 -1.27
C MET A 49 -4.55 13.62 -2.03
N LEU A 50 -3.33 13.84 -1.57
CA LEU A 50 -2.14 13.12 -1.99
C LEU A 50 -1.59 12.39 -0.77
N LEU A 51 -1.27 11.11 -0.97
CA LEU A 51 -0.70 10.23 0.04
C LEU A 51 0.59 9.64 -0.53
N THR A 52 1.68 9.74 0.21
CA THR A 52 2.92 9.05 -0.11
C THR A 52 3.29 8.01 0.94
N VAL A 53 3.87 6.91 0.48
CA VAL A 53 4.16 5.72 1.29
C VAL A 53 5.66 5.49 1.28
N TYR A 54 6.28 5.47 2.46
CA TYR A 54 7.67 5.08 2.64
C TYR A 54 7.77 3.90 3.60
N VAL A 55 7.95 2.70 3.05
CA VAL A 55 7.94 1.44 3.83
C VAL A 55 6.63 1.33 4.62
N ASP A 56 6.63 1.55 5.93
CA ASP A 56 5.46 1.53 6.81
C ASP A 56 4.98 2.92 7.24
N ASP A 57 5.69 3.99 6.84
CA ASP A 57 5.30 5.38 7.07
C ASP A 57 4.38 5.93 5.96
N LEU A 58 3.45 6.79 6.36
CA LEU A 58 2.48 7.46 5.50
C LEU A 58 2.55 8.97 5.72
N LEU A 59 2.59 9.73 4.62
CA LEU A 59 2.60 11.19 4.61
C LEU A 59 1.53 11.76 3.67
#